data_AF-A0A7L4PD40-F1
#
_entry.id   AF-A0A7L4PD40-F1
#
_cell.length_a   1.000
_cell.length_b   1.000
_cell.length_c   1.000
_cell.angle_alpha   90.00
_cell.angle_beta   90.00
_cell.angle_gamma   90.00
#
_symmetry.space_group_name_H-M   'P 1'
#
loop_
_entity.id
_entity.type
_entity.pdbx_description
1 polymer ?
#
loop_
_entity_poly.entity_id
_entity_poly.type
_entity_poly.pdbx_seq_one_letter_code
_entity_poly.pdbx_strand_id
1 'polypeptide(L)'
;MHKYFNQKSEYDTMNITTIVDNGERKNIEFKEFLLEDVHLRDDRRQSLACQMKHRMIMGSGTALYVIGVTDGGSFKGISRKMFDETLSVLNCIAIEVDAEVVDCKEHIVSDGYVGLVKIKNRAVIQEHILVGSAGHVDHGKSTL
;
A
#
# COMPACT_ATOMS: atom_id res chain seq x y z
N MET A 1 13.88 -31.16 11.83
CA MET A 1 14.72 -30.50 10.80
C MET A 1 13.79 -30.27 9.60
N HIS A 2 13.04 -29.18 9.53
CA HIS A 2 13.49 -27.79 9.37
C HIS A 2 12.56 -26.81 10.08
N LYS A 3 13.19 -25.83 10.74
CA LYS A 3 12.57 -24.64 11.31
C LYS A 3 12.04 -23.79 10.15
N TYR A 4 10.72 -23.65 9.99
CA TYR A 4 10.18 -22.49 9.28
C TYR A 4 10.26 -21.30 10.23
N PHE A 5 11.43 -20.70 10.19
CA PHE A 5 11.84 -19.51 10.91
C PHE A 5 10.98 -18.34 10.41
N ASN A 6 9.94 -18.01 11.17
CA ASN A 6 9.60 -16.65 11.58
C ASN A 6 10.09 -15.52 10.64
N GLN A 7 9.40 -15.30 9.51
CA GLN A 7 9.36 -13.97 8.90
C GLN A 7 8.33 -13.14 9.67
N LYS A 8 8.69 -12.77 10.90
CA LYS A 8 7.97 -11.72 11.62
C LYS A 8 8.32 -10.42 10.90
N SER A 9 7.45 -9.99 10.00
CA SER A 9 7.53 -8.73 9.27
C SER A 9 7.89 -7.61 10.26
N GLU A 10 8.80 -6.72 9.88
CA GLU A 10 9.24 -5.56 10.69
C GLU A 10 8.05 -4.72 11.22
N TYR A 11 6.93 -4.78 10.51
CA TYR A 11 5.66 -4.14 10.84
C TYR A 11 4.76 -4.88 11.84
N ASP A 12 5.05 -6.16 12.15
CA ASP A 12 4.16 -6.97 12.99
C ASP A 12 4.27 -6.59 14.48
N THR A 13 5.37 -5.94 14.85
CA THR A 13 5.64 -5.44 16.22
C THR A 13 5.59 -3.91 16.31
N MET A 14 5.31 -3.20 15.21
CA MET A 14 5.21 -1.74 15.25
C MET A 14 3.91 -1.33 15.92
N ASN A 15 4.03 -0.67 17.07
CA ASN A 15 2.91 -0.01 17.72
C ASN A 15 2.44 1.16 16.85
N ILE A 16 1.14 1.29 16.65
CA ILE A 16 0.53 2.40 15.91
C ILE A 16 0.99 3.76 16.45
N THR A 17 1.16 3.89 17.77
CA THR A 17 1.72 5.07 18.43
C THR A 17 3.09 5.46 17.89
N THR A 18 4.00 4.50 17.75
CA THR A 18 5.34 4.76 17.21
C THR A 18 5.29 5.23 15.76
N ILE A 19 4.37 4.69 14.96
CA ILE A 19 4.20 5.13 13.56
C ILE A 19 3.70 6.58 13.53
N VAL A 20 2.70 6.89 14.35
CA VAL A 20 2.09 8.21 14.44
C VAL A 20 3.09 9.26 14.93
N ASP A 21 3.87 8.97 15.97
CA ASP A 21 4.94 9.85 16.49
C ASP A 21 6.02 10.15 15.44
N ASN A 22 6.27 9.18 14.56
CA ASN A 22 7.26 9.31 13.49
C ASN A 22 6.72 10.04 12.24
N GLY A 23 5.43 10.34 12.21
CA GLY A 23 4.77 11.04 11.11
C GLY A 23 4.66 10.25 9.81
N GLU A 24 4.13 10.92 8.78
CA GLU A 24 4.06 10.39 7.42
C GLU A 24 5.46 10.15 6.84
N ARG A 25 5.59 9.08 6.06
CA ARG A 25 6.87 8.68 5.43
C ARG A 25 6.64 8.28 3.98
N LYS A 26 7.72 7.94 3.27
CA LYS A 26 7.65 7.62 1.84
C LYS A 26 6.64 6.52 1.49
N ASN A 27 6.45 5.53 2.36
CA ASN A 27 5.52 4.40 2.20
C ASN A 27 4.41 4.36 3.28
N ILE A 28 4.29 5.39 4.13
CA ILE A 28 3.29 5.49 5.19
C ILE A 28 2.45 6.74 4.95
N GLU A 29 1.14 6.57 4.87
CA GLU A 29 0.18 7.64 4.60
C GLU A 29 -0.82 7.75 5.76
N PHE A 30 -1.13 8.98 6.17
CA PHE A 30 -2.15 9.25 7.17
C PHE A 30 -3.46 9.66 6.49
N LYS A 31 -4.57 9.15 7.02
CA LYS A 31 -5.92 9.49 6.59
C LYS A 31 -6.82 9.59 7.80
N GLU A 32 -7.57 10.67 7.89
CA GLU A 32 -8.65 10.74 8.87
C GLU A 32 -9.73 9.71 8.52
N PHE A 33 -10.25 9.76 7.30
CA PHE A 33 -11.20 8.80 6.74
C PHE A 33 -11.30 8.98 5.22
N LEU A 34 -11.85 7.97 4.54
CA LEU A 34 -12.26 8.05 3.15
C LEU A 34 -13.74 7.67 3.05
N LEU A 35 -14.45 8.37 2.17
CA LEU A 35 -15.86 8.14 1.85
C LEU A 35 -15.99 7.66 0.42
N GLU A 36 -16.81 6.64 0.18
CA GLU A 36 -16.98 6.04 -1.15
C GLU A 36 -17.50 7.08 -2.16
N ASP A 37 -18.57 7.79 -1.80
CA ASP A 37 -19.24 8.80 -2.63
C ASP A 37 -18.37 10.02 -2.97
N VAL A 38 -17.23 10.20 -2.30
CA VAL A 38 -16.31 11.32 -2.54
C VAL A 38 -15.03 10.83 -3.23
N HIS A 39 -14.47 9.74 -2.74
CA HIS A 39 -13.12 9.30 -3.09
C HIS A 39 -13.08 8.29 -4.23
N LEU A 40 -14.20 7.61 -4.52
CA LEU A 40 -14.32 6.70 -5.66
C LEU A 40 -14.84 7.38 -6.93
N ARG A 41 -15.02 8.70 -6.93
CA ARG A 41 -15.43 9.48 -8.11
C ARG A 41 -14.25 9.83 -8.99
N ASP A 42 -14.37 9.50 -10.28
CA ASP A 42 -13.52 9.89 -11.42
C ASP A 42 -12.06 10.21 -11.05
N ASP A 43 -11.71 11.50 -11.05
CA ASP A 43 -10.35 12.01 -10.87
C ASP A 43 -9.77 11.72 -9.47
N ARG A 44 -10.62 11.68 -8.43
CA ARG A 44 -10.19 11.40 -7.06
C ARG A 44 -9.74 9.95 -6.91
N ARG A 45 -10.47 9.03 -7.55
CA ARG A 45 -10.12 7.61 -7.56
C ARG A 45 -8.77 7.39 -8.24
N GLN A 46 -8.58 7.95 -9.43
CA GLN A 46 -7.32 7.86 -10.16
C GLN A 46 -6.16 8.49 -9.39
N SER A 47 -6.40 9.63 -8.72
CA SER A 47 -5.40 10.28 -7.88
C SER A 47 -4.99 9.40 -6.70
N LEU A 48 -5.93 8.71 -6.05
CA LEU A 48 -5.65 7.77 -4.96
C LEU A 48 -4.89 6.54 -5.45
N ALA A 49 -5.26 5.99 -6.60
CA ALA A 49 -4.56 4.87 -7.23
C ALA A 49 -3.10 5.22 -7.56
N CYS A 50 -2.86 6.40 -8.14
CA CYS A 50 -1.52 6.89 -8.43
C CYS A 50 -0.68 7.05 -7.16
N GLN A 51 -1.26 7.65 -6.11
CA GLN A 51 -0.60 7.79 -4.80
C GLN A 51 -0.26 6.43 -4.20
N MET A 52 -1.18 5.47 -4.20
CA MET A 52 -0.95 4.13 -3.66
C MET A 52 0.19 3.41 -4.39
N LYS A 53 0.21 3.44 -5.74
CA LYS A 53 1.31 2.89 -6.54
C LYS A 53 2.66 3.51 -6.15
N HIS A 54 2.70 4.84 -6.03
CA HIS A 54 3.93 5.54 -5.65
C HIS A 54 4.41 5.12 -4.25
N ARG A 55 3.51 5.04 -3.26
CA ARG A 55 3.83 4.58 -1.90
C ARG A 55 4.38 3.15 -1.90
N MET A 56 3.76 2.27 -2.67
CA MET A 56 4.22 0.88 -2.81
C MET A 56 5.59 0.79 -3.47
N ILE A 57 5.86 1.55 -4.52
CA ILE A 57 7.20 1.59 -5.17
C ILE A 57 8.26 2.01 -4.15
N MET A 58 7.97 3.04 -3.35
CA MET A 58 8.88 3.53 -2.32
C MET A 58 9.03 2.58 -1.12
N GLY A 59 8.06 1.69 -0.90
CA GLY A 59 8.01 0.71 0.17
C GLY A 59 8.24 -0.73 -0.28
N SER A 60 8.97 -0.94 -1.38
CA SER A 60 9.32 -2.28 -1.91
C SER A 60 8.10 -3.19 -2.11
N GLY A 61 7.05 -2.64 -2.74
CA GLY A 61 5.79 -3.33 -3.01
C GLY A 61 4.79 -3.32 -1.85
N THR A 62 5.06 -2.55 -0.78
CA THR A 62 4.17 -2.44 0.39
C THR A 62 3.87 -0.97 0.71
N ALA A 63 2.61 -0.67 1.03
CA ALA A 63 2.18 0.61 1.57
C ALA A 63 1.44 0.42 2.89
N LEU A 64 1.60 1.38 3.80
CA LEU A 64 0.91 1.42 5.09
C LEU A 64 0.02 2.65 5.17
N TYR A 65 -1.23 2.43 5.55
CA TYR A 65 -2.22 3.47 5.76
C TYR A 65 -2.60 3.50 7.23
N VAL A 66 -2.45 4.65 7.86
CA VAL A 66 -2.95 4.88 9.22
C VAL A 66 -4.25 5.66 9.12
N ILE A 67 -5.34 5.04 9.58
CA ILE A 67 -6.71 5.56 9.51
C ILE A 67 -7.12 6.13 10.86
N GLY A 68 -7.91 7.20 10.86
CA GLY A 68 -8.43 7.85 12.06
C GLY A 68 -7.39 8.75 12.76
N VAL A 69 -6.36 9.16 12.02
CA VAL A 69 -5.31 10.08 12.47
C VAL A 69 -5.36 11.35 11.62
N THR A 70 -4.99 12.48 12.21
CA THR A 70 -4.80 13.73 11.49
C THR A 70 -3.49 13.71 10.71
N ASP A 71 -3.39 14.56 9.69
CA ASP A 71 -2.14 14.73 8.91
C ASP A 71 -0.95 15.16 9.80
N GLY A 72 -1.23 15.76 10.96
CA GLY A 72 -0.23 16.14 11.97
C GLY A 72 0.19 15.01 12.91
N GLY A 73 -0.29 13.78 12.71
CA GLY A 73 0.05 12.63 13.56
C GLY A 73 -0.62 12.68 14.94
N SER A 74 -1.89 13.06 15.01
CA SER A 74 -2.68 12.94 16.25
C SER A 74 -3.85 11.98 16.04
N PHE A 75 -4.12 11.13 17.03
CA PHE A 75 -5.29 10.26 17.02
C PHE A 75 -6.57 11.11 17.11
N LYS A 76 -7.38 11.09 16.06
CA LYS A 76 -8.71 11.69 16.07
C LYS A 76 -9.76 10.67 16.52
N GLY A 77 -9.60 9.43 16.06
CA GLY A 77 -10.62 8.39 16.20
C GLY A 77 -11.79 8.65 15.24
N ILE A 78 -12.27 7.61 14.58
CA ILE A 78 -13.45 7.68 13.72
C ILE A 78 -14.48 6.62 14.13
N SER A 79 -15.75 6.83 13.73
CA SER A 79 -16.79 5.84 13.99
C SER A 79 -16.49 4.53 13.27
N ARG A 80 -17.00 3.40 13.80
CA ARG A 80 -16.88 2.09 13.16
C ARG A 80 -17.33 2.11 11.69
N LYS A 81 -18.47 2.78 11.42
CA LYS A 81 -19.00 2.93 10.06
C LYS A 81 -18.01 3.61 9.12
N MET A 82 -17.41 4.72 9.55
CA MET A 82 -16.42 5.45 8.75
C MET A 82 -15.14 4.65 8.56
N PHE A 83 -14.74 3.85 9.55
CA PHE A 83 -13.59 2.97 9.43
C PHE A 83 -13.82 1.89 8.37
N ASP A 84 -14.97 1.21 8.44
CA ASP A 84 -15.36 0.18 7.46
C ASP A 84 -15.46 0.77 6.05
N GLU A 85 -16.04 1.95 5.91
CA GLU A 85 -16.14 2.65 4.63
C GLU A 85 -14.76 3.05 4.10
N THR A 86 -13.87 3.55 4.96
CA THR A 86 -12.49 3.86 4.57
C THR A 86 -11.75 2.62 4.06
N LEU A 87 -11.92 1.48 4.76
CA LEU A 87 -11.31 0.22 4.39
C LEU A 87 -11.86 -0.29 3.05
N SER A 88 -13.17 -0.15 2.81
CA SER A 88 -13.82 -0.46 1.54
C SER A 88 -13.21 0.35 0.38
N VAL A 89 -13.08 1.68 0.56
CA VAL A 89 -12.42 2.55 -0.44
C VAL A 89 -10.99 2.10 -0.70
N LEU A 90 -10.18 1.87 0.34
CA LEU A 90 -8.80 1.41 0.17
C LEU A 90 -8.72 0.09 -0.58
N ASN A 91 -9.63 -0.85 -0.31
CA ASN A 91 -9.69 -2.13 -1.00
C ASN A 91 -10.05 -1.97 -2.48
N CYS A 92 -11.02 -1.11 -2.81
CA CYS A 92 -11.35 -0.80 -4.21
C CYS A 92 -10.16 -0.21 -4.96
N ILE A 93 -9.44 0.74 -4.36
CA ILE A 93 -8.23 1.33 -4.96
C ILE A 93 -7.12 0.28 -5.09
N ALA A 94 -6.93 -0.58 -4.08
CA ALA A 94 -5.93 -1.64 -4.12
C ALA A 94 -6.16 -2.57 -5.32
N ILE A 95 -7.40 -3.01 -5.55
CA ILE A 95 -7.76 -3.86 -6.69
C ILE A 95 -7.44 -3.16 -8.02
N GLU A 96 -7.72 -1.86 -8.16
CA GLU A 96 -7.43 -1.07 -9.37
C GLU A 96 -5.91 -0.97 -9.66
N VAL A 97 -5.06 -1.16 -8.66
CA VAL A 97 -3.60 -1.09 -8.79
C VAL A 97 -2.91 -2.45 -8.73
N ASP A 98 -3.65 -3.54 -8.90
CA ASP A 98 -3.18 -4.93 -8.78
C ASP A 98 -2.57 -5.23 -7.40
N ALA A 99 -3.12 -4.62 -6.35
CA ALA A 99 -2.72 -4.82 -4.96
C ALA A 99 -3.87 -5.42 -4.11
N GLU A 100 -3.55 -5.80 -2.89
CA GLU A 100 -4.54 -6.28 -1.92
C GLU A 100 -4.21 -5.83 -0.50
N VAL A 101 -5.26 -5.67 0.30
CA VAL A 101 -5.12 -5.48 1.75
C VAL A 101 -4.72 -6.83 2.36
N VAL A 102 -3.52 -6.89 2.94
CA VAL A 102 -2.95 -8.13 3.50
C VAL A 102 -3.03 -8.20 5.02
N ASP A 103 -3.21 -7.04 5.68
CA ASP A 103 -3.34 -6.96 7.14
C ASP A 103 -4.09 -5.68 7.52
N CYS A 104 -4.87 -5.76 8.60
CA CYS A 104 -5.60 -4.63 9.17
C CYS A 104 -5.62 -4.78 10.70
N LYS A 105 -5.03 -3.80 11.40
CA LYS A 105 -5.01 -3.75 12.86
C LYS A 105 -5.86 -2.58 13.33
N GLU A 106 -6.94 -2.88 14.03
CA GLU A 106 -7.83 -1.89 14.64
C GLU A 106 -7.41 -1.62 16.09
N HIS A 107 -7.46 -0.35 16.50
CA HIS A 107 -7.24 0.09 17.86
C HIS A 107 -8.34 1.06 18.29
N ILE A 108 -8.85 0.86 19.50
CA ILE A 108 -9.82 1.77 20.11
C ILE A 108 -9.04 2.87 20.84
N VAL A 109 -9.37 4.11 20.50
CA VAL A 109 -8.93 5.32 21.20
C VAL A 109 -10.13 5.98 21.85
N SER A 110 -9.90 6.98 22.71
CA SER A 110 -10.91 7.60 23.58
C SER A 110 -12.27 7.85 22.91
N ASP A 111 -12.26 8.37 21.67
CA ASP A 111 -13.48 8.79 20.95
C ASP A 111 -13.71 8.03 19.62
N GLY A 112 -13.08 6.87 19.40
CA GLY A 112 -13.34 6.08 18.20
C GLY A 112 -12.31 5.02 17.86
N TYR A 113 -12.30 4.62 16.60
CA TYR A 113 -11.40 3.63 16.04
C TYR A 113 -10.32 4.30 15.22
N VAL A 114 -9.11 3.78 15.36
CA VAL A 114 -7.99 4.05 14.47
C VAL A 114 -7.47 2.72 13.98
N GLY A 115 -6.75 2.71 12.86
CA GLY A 115 -6.22 1.44 12.39
C GLY A 115 -5.06 1.56 11.45
N LEU A 116 -4.31 0.47 11.36
CA LEU A 116 -3.18 0.32 10.48
C LEU A 116 -3.54 -0.70 9.40
N VAL A 117 -3.62 -0.26 8.17
CA VAL A 117 -3.94 -1.09 7.01
C VAL A 117 -2.69 -1.27 6.17
N LYS A 118 -2.31 -2.53 5.95
CA LYS A 118 -1.18 -2.90 5.11
C LYS A 118 -1.68 -3.36 3.75
N ILE A 119 -1.19 -2.68 2.72
CA ILE A 119 -1.49 -3.00 1.32
C ILE A 119 -0.21 -3.51 0.68
N LYS A 120 -0.30 -4.61 -0.06
CA LYS A 120 0.82 -5.21 -0.76
C LYS A 120 0.46 -5.44 -2.22
N ASN A 121 1.45 -5.27 -3.10
CA ASN A 121 1.28 -5.66 -4.49
C ASN A 121 0.90 -7.13 -4.55
N ARG A 122 -0.10 -7.48 -5.34
CA ARG A 122 -0.33 -8.88 -5.68
C ARG A 122 0.91 -9.28 -6.45
N ALA A 123 1.67 -10.23 -5.92
CA ALA A 123 2.87 -10.70 -6.59
C ALA A 123 2.45 -11.36 -7.90
N VAL A 124 2.41 -10.58 -8.98
CA VAL A 124 2.50 -11.13 -10.31
C VAL A 124 3.90 -11.71 -10.33
N ILE A 125 4.01 -13.03 -10.33
CA ILE A 125 5.21 -13.68 -10.83
C ILE A 125 5.27 -13.26 -12.30
N GLN A 126 5.77 -12.06 -12.58
CA GLN A 126 6.24 -11.74 -13.90
C GLN A 126 7.53 -12.54 -14.01
N GLU A 127 7.43 -13.76 -14.53
CA GLU A 127 8.49 -14.28 -15.37
C GLU A 127 8.70 -13.24 -16.46
N HIS A 128 9.51 -12.22 -16.18
CA HIS A 128 10.22 -11.53 -17.22
C HIS A 128 11.19 -12.57 -17.77
N ILE A 129 10.73 -13.40 -18.70
CA ILE A 129 11.65 -13.99 -19.65
C ILE A 129 12.22 -12.80 -20.41
N LEU A 130 13.43 -12.40 -20.01
CA LEU A 130 14.29 -11.58 -20.83
C LEU A 130 14.56 -12.38 -22.10
N VAL A 131 13.74 -12.20 -23.14
CA VAL A 131 14.09 -12.64 -24.49
C VAL A 131 15.16 -11.68 -24.99
N GLY A 132 16.41 -11.98 -24.63
CA GLY A 132 17.53 -11.46 -25.39
C GLY A 132 17.42 -12.05 -26.80
N SER A 133 17.02 -11.27 -27.78
CA SER A 133 17.26 -11.66 -29.17
C SER A 133 18.76 -11.58 -29.39
N ALA A 134 19.46 -12.71 -29.20
CA ALA A 134 20.78 -12.92 -29.77
C ALA A 134 20.60 -12.98 -31.29
N GLY A 135 20.52 -11.82 -31.92
CA GLY A 135 20.71 -11.67 -33.34
C GLY A 135 22.18 -11.89 -33.62
N HIS A 136 22.52 -13.09 -34.07
CA HIS A 136 23.71 -13.34 -34.84
C HIS A 136 23.72 -12.34 -36.02
N VAL A 137 24.59 -11.33 -35.94
CA VAL A 137 24.85 -10.42 -37.06
C VAL A 137 25.89 -11.04 -37.98
N ASP A 138 25.55 -12.18 -38.57
CA ASP A 138 26.20 -12.58 -39.82
C ASP A 138 25.23 -12.27 -40.95
N HIS A 139 25.55 -11.22 -41.70
CA HIS A 139 25.75 -11.27 -43.15
C HIS A 139 26.12 -9.87 -43.64
N GLY A 140 27.34 -9.74 -44.16
CA GLY A 140 27.81 -8.47 -44.74
C GLY A 140 29.18 -8.56 -45.38
N LYS A 141 29.42 -9.58 -46.21
CA LYS A 141 30.49 -9.54 -47.21
C LYS A 141 30.27 -8.31 -48.10
N SER A 142 31.21 -7.36 -48.12
CA SER A 142 31.53 -6.36 -49.17
C SER A 142 32.24 -5.18 -48.48
N THR A 143 33.55 -5.02 -48.57
CA THR A 143 34.29 -4.47 -49.73
C THR A 143 33.79 -3.09 -50.12
N LEU A 144 34.52 -2.06 -49.70
CA LEU A 144 35.05 -0.98 -50.56
C LEU A 144 36.13 -0.19 -49.80
#